data_AF-A0A838E011-F1
#
_entry.id   AF-A0A838E011-F1
#
_cell.length_a   1.000
_cell.length_b   1.000
_cell.length_c   1.000
_cell.angle_alpha   90.00
_cell.angle_beta   90.00
_cell.angle_gamma   90.00
#
_symmetry.space_group_name_H-M   'P 1'
#
loop_
_entity.id
_entity.type
_entity.pdbx_description
1 polymer ?
#
loop_
_entity_poly.entity_id
_entity_poly.type
_entity_poly.pdbx_seq_one_letter_code
_entity_poly.pdbx_strand_id
1 'polypeptide(L)'
;MSIIHERHPHVQIEPELAAAFPADFLWGAATAAYQIEGAVSEDGRGPSIWDEFAATPGKTYRGESGAVTADHYHRVAGDTDLMCQLGLGAYRFSIAWPRILPQGRGPVNTAGLDFYDRLVDTLLAKGIAPFATLYHWDLPATLQHEGGWVNRATVYAFAEYAEIVSRRLGDRVAGWIT
;
A
#
# COMPACT_ATOMS: atom_id res chain seq x y z
N MET A 1 -8.92 2.94 -40.65
CA MET A 1 -8.25 1.72 -40.15
C MET A 1 -8.73 1.52 -38.73
N SER A 2 -9.83 0.78 -38.59
CA SER A 2 -10.64 0.70 -37.37
C SER A 2 -10.19 -0.52 -36.56
N ILE A 3 -9.58 -0.29 -35.41
CA ILE A 3 -9.25 -1.35 -34.44
C ILE A 3 -10.48 -1.48 -33.54
N ILE A 4 -11.46 -2.27 -33.97
CA ILE A 4 -12.61 -2.65 -33.16
C ILE A 4 -12.29 -4.00 -32.53
N HIS A 5 -12.26 -4.01 -31.19
CA HIS A 5 -12.53 -5.14 -30.29
C HIS A 5 -12.26 -6.56 -30.83
N GLU A 6 -11.13 -7.16 -30.44
CA GLU A 6 -11.18 -8.57 -30.12
C GLU A 6 -11.98 -8.72 -28.81
N ARG A 7 -13.25 -9.10 -28.93
CA ARG A 7 -14.06 -9.47 -27.77
C ARG A 7 -13.48 -10.77 -27.20
N HIS A 8 -12.93 -10.71 -25.99
CA HIS A 8 -12.62 -11.91 -25.24
C HIS A 8 -13.88 -12.78 -25.15
N PRO A 9 -13.86 -14.06 -25.58
CA PRO A 9 -15.05 -14.87 -25.84
C PRO A 9 -15.90 -15.23 -24.61
N HIS A 10 -15.55 -14.75 -23.42
CA HIS A 10 -16.21 -15.07 -22.15
C HIS A 10 -16.62 -13.85 -21.32
N VAL A 11 -16.42 -12.62 -21.78
CA VAL A 11 -16.85 -11.42 -21.05
C VAL A 11 -18.19 -10.96 -21.58
N GLN A 12 -19.27 -11.27 -20.84
CA GLN A 12 -20.57 -10.66 -21.06
C GLN A 12 -20.62 -9.34 -20.30
N ILE A 13 -20.85 -8.24 -21.00
CA ILE A 13 -21.14 -6.95 -20.36
C ILE A 13 -22.59 -7.01 -19.88
N GLU A 14 -22.81 -6.79 -18.59
CA GLU A 14 -24.14 -6.73 -17.96
C GLU A 14 -24.55 -5.26 -17.76
N PRO A 15 -25.16 -4.60 -18.76
CA PRO A 15 -25.49 -3.18 -18.67
C PRO A 15 -26.53 -2.87 -17.58
N GLU A 16 -27.41 -3.82 -17.25
CA GLU A 16 -28.38 -3.68 -16.16
C GLU A 16 -27.68 -3.61 -14.80
N LEU A 17 -26.65 -4.44 -14.59
CA LEU A 17 -25.85 -4.40 -13.38
C LEU A 17 -25.10 -3.08 -13.27
N ALA A 18 -24.47 -2.61 -14.34
CA ALA A 18 -23.77 -1.33 -14.35
C ALA A 18 -24.71 -0.15 -14.04
N ALA A 19 -25.93 -0.15 -14.60
CA ALA A 19 -26.94 0.88 -14.37
C ALA A 19 -27.56 0.85 -12.96
N ALA A 20 -27.39 -0.24 -12.21
CA ALA A 20 -27.91 -0.36 -10.84
C ALA A 20 -27.08 0.44 -9.82
N PHE A 21 -25.85 0.83 -10.16
CA PHE A 21 -25.00 1.64 -9.30
C PHE A 21 -25.22 3.15 -9.55
N PRO A 22 -25.08 3.99 -8.51
CA PRO A 22 -25.00 5.44 -8.69
C PRO A 22 -23.94 5.84 -9.72
N ALA A 23 -24.17 6.93 -10.44
CA ALA A 23 -23.25 7.41 -11.48
C ALA A 23 -21.86 7.80 -10.93
N ASP A 24 -21.78 8.12 -9.64
CA ASP A 24 -20.58 8.45 -8.89
C ASP A 24 -20.04 7.29 -8.04
N PHE A 25 -20.53 6.06 -8.27
CA PHE A 25 -20.02 4.90 -7.55
C PHE A 25 -18.55 4.63 -7.89
N LEU A 26 -17.73 4.50 -6.85
CA LEU A 26 -16.29 4.38 -6.98
C LEU A 26 -15.83 2.92 -6.94
N TRP A 27 -15.41 2.40 -8.10
CA TRP A 27 -14.80 1.09 -8.21
C TRP A 27 -13.29 1.17 -8.00
N GLY A 28 -12.75 0.30 -7.15
CA GLY A 28 -11.32 0.26 -6.87
C GLY A 28 -10.81 -1.14 -6.55
N ALA A 29 -9.48 -1.26 -6.52
CA ALA A 29 -8.77 -2.45 -6.07
C ALA A 29 -7.96 -2.13 -4.81
N ALA A 30 -7.52 -3.18 -4.10
CA ALA A 30 -6.89 -3.02 -2.80
C ALA A 30 -5.67 -3.93 -2.61
N THR A 31 -4.65 -3.40 -1.93
CA THR A 31 -3.42 -4.10 -1.56
C THR A 31 -2.97 -3.73 -0.13
N ALA A 32 -1.85 -4.29 0.30
CA ALA A 32 -1.12 -3.88 1.50
C ALA A 32 0.40 -3.95 1.25
N ALA A 33 1.14 -3.03 1.86
CA ALA A 33 2.56 -2.78 1.63
C ALA A 33 3.41 -4.06 1.66
N TYR A 34 3.43 -4.77 2.80
CA TYR A 34 4.27 -5.98 2.95
C TYR A 34 3.88 -7.13 2.01
N GLN A 35 2.66 -7.12 1.47
CA GLN A 35 2.19 -8.17 0.55
C GLN A 35 2.67 -7.97 -0.89
N ILE A 36 3.01 -6.74 -1.29
CA ILE A 36 3.31 -6.43 -2.71
C ILE A 36 4.61 -5.65 -2.93
N GLU A 37 5.11 -4.89 -1.95
CA GLU A 37 6.22 -3.97 -2.18
C GLU A 37 7.53 -4.68 -2.45
N GLY A 38 7.90 -5.68 -1.65
CA GLY A 38 9.27 -6.20 -1.65
C GLY A 38 10.26 -5.19 -1.08
N ALA A 39 11.50 -5.24 -1.56
CA ALA A 39 12.56 -4.26 -1.26
C ALA A 39 12.75 -4.01 0.24
N VAL A 40 12.71 -5.09 1.04
CA VAL A 40 12.62 -5.01 2.51
C VAL A 40 13.87 -4.45 3.19
N SER A 41 14.99 -4.42 2.49
CA SER A 41 16.30 -3.95 2.95
C SER A 41 16.82 -2.72 2.20
N GLU A 42 15.95 -2.05 1.44
CA GLU A 42 16.32 -0.91 0.60
C GLU A 42 15.85 0.42 1.21
N ASP A 43 16.53 1.50 0.82
CA ASP A 43 16.19 2.88 1.16
C ASP A 43 15.92 3.11 2.66
N GLY A 44 16.67 2.42 3.52
CA GLY A 44 16.64 2.61 4.97
C GLY A 44 15.42 2.04 5.69
N ARG A 45 14.60 1.19 5.04
CA ARG A 45 13.50 0.48 5.70
C ARG A 45 14.00 -0.35 6.89
N GLY A 46 13.31 -0.27 8.02
CA GLY A 46 13.53 -1.14 9.18
C GLY A 46 12.77 -2.46 9.09
N PRO A 47 13.12 -3.50 9.87
CA PRO A 47 12.34 -4.72 9.93
C PRO A 47 10.97 -4.48 10.60
N SER A 48 9.93 -5.15 10.10
CA SER A 48 8.63 -5.28 10.75
C SER A 48 8.50 -6.62 11.48
N ILE A 49 7.45 -6.76 12.28
CA ILE A 49 7.07 -8.04 12.88
C ILE A 49 6.84 -9.15 11.84
N TRP A 50 6.43 -8.79 10.62
CA TRP A 50 6.22 -9.76 9.55
C TRP A 50 7.53 -10.22 8.88
N ASP A 51 8.58 -9.39 8.90
CA ASP A 51 9.92 -9.80 8.48
C ASP A 51 10.45 -10.87 9.44
N GLU A 52 10.35 -10.62 10.76
CA GLU A 52 10.79 -11.57 11.79
C GLU A 52 9.93 -12.85 11.83
N PHE A 53 8.61 -12.70 11.68
CA PHE A 53 7.69 -13.84 11.64
C PHE A 53 7.97 -14.74 10.44
N ALA A 54 8.17 -14.17 9.25
CA ALA A 54 8.48 -14.94 8.04
C ALA A 54 9.87 -15.59 8.09
N ALA A 55 10.84 -14.96 8.77
CA ALA A 55 12.17 -15.53 8.98
C ALA A 55 12.16 -16.73 9.95
N THR A 56 11.07 -16.94 10.71
CA THR A 56 10.97 -18.05 11.67
C THR A 56 10.52 -19.34 10.96
N PRO A 57 11.30 -20.45 11.04
CA PRO A 57 10.95 -21.71 10.38
C PRO A 57 9.55 -22.22 10.74
N GLY A 58 8.77 -22.58 9.72
CA GLY A 58 7.43 -23.13 9.88
C GLY A 58 6.31 -22.11 10.16
N LYS A 59 6.61 -20.82 10.19
CA LYS A 59 5.59 -19.76 10.38
C LYS A 59 4.89 -19.33 9.10
N THR A 60 5.55 -19.49 7.95
CA THR A 60 4.97 -19.27 6.63
C THR A 60 4.98 -20.56 5.82
N TYR A 61 4.07 -20.65 4.85
CA TYR A 61 4.05 -21.77 3.92
C TYR A 61 5.39 -21.82 3.17
N ARG A 62 6.08 -22.97 3.23
CA ARG A 62 7.38 -23.19 2.58
C ARG A 62 8.49 -22.19 2.92
N GLY A 63 8.36 -21.42 4.01
CA GLY A 63 9.34 -20.39 4.37
C GLY A 63 9.34 -19.17 3.45
N GLU A 64 8.21 -18.89 2.79
CA GLU A 64 8.03 -17.69 1.96
C GLU A 64 8.10 -16.41 2.81
N SER A 65 8.54 -15.30 2.20
CA SER A 65 8.75 -14.00 2.87
C SER A 65 8.31 -12.82 2.01
N GLY A 66 8.22 -11.64 2.63
CA GLY A 66 7.92 -10.38 1.96
C GLY A 66 9.11 -9.74 1.23
N ALA A 67 10.24 -10.44 1.08
CA ALA A 67 11.48 -9.82 0.61
C ALA A 67 11.40 -9.28 -0.83
N VAL A 68 10.67 -9.97 -1.72
CA VAL A 68 10.52 -9.61 -3.14
C VAL A 68 9.05 -9.42 -3.51
N THR A 69 8.19 -10.42 -3.25
CA THR A 69 6.75 -10.38 -3.54
C THR A 69 6.43 -10.05 -5.01
N ALA A 70 5.58 -9.05 -5.27
CA ALA A 70 5.28 -8.53 -6.60
C ALA A 70 6.30 -7.48 -7.08
N ASP A 71 7.27 -7.12 -6.24
CA ASP A 71 8.31 -6.12 -6.54
C ASP A 71 7.69 -4.74 -6.90
N HIS A 72 6.54 -4.42 -6.29
CA HIS A 72 5.80 -3.19 -6.55
C HIS A 72 6.64 -1.95 -6.25
N TYR A 73 7.58 -2.03 -5.30
CA TYR A 73 8.47 -0.92 -4.95
C TYR A 73 9.22 -0.38 -6.19
N HIS A 74 9.62 -1.27 -7.10
CA HIS A 74 10.30 -0.91 -8.34
C HIS A 74 9.37 -0.81 -9.56
N ARG A 75 8.16 -1.38 -9.47
CA ARG A 75 7.25 -1.59 -10.60
C ARG A 75 5.99 -0.72 -10.59
N VAL A 76 5.93 0.29 -9.72
CA VAL A 76 4.80 1.23 -9.59
C VAL A 76 4.26 1.71 -10.94
N ALA A 77 5.14 2.10 -11.88
CA ALA A 77 4.70 2.60 -13.19
C ALA A 77 3.88 1.56 -13.96
N GLY A 78 4.35 0.31 -14.03
CA GLY A 78 3.63 -0.78 -14.71
C GLY A 78 2.35 -1.17 -13.99
N ASP A 79 2.38 -1.24 -12.66
CA ASP A 79 1.19 -1.61 -11.90
C ASP A 79 0.08 -0.56 -12.01
N THR A 80 0.45 0.73 -11.98
CA THR A 80 -0.51 1.81 -12.14
C THR A 80 -1.02 1.95 -13.60
N ASP A 81 -0.22 1.58 -14.60
CA ASP A 81 -0.69 1.42 -15.98
C ASP A 81 -1.78 0.34 -16.08
N LEU A 82 -1.59 -0.81 -15.42
CA LEU A 82 -2.58 -1.89 -15.38
C LEU A 82 -3.87 -1.45 -14.68
N MET A 83 -3.78 -0.69 -13.58
CA MET A 83 -4.94 -0.13 -12.89
C MET A 83 -5.74 0.81 -13.80
N CYS A 84 -5.05 1.66 -14.57
CA CYS A 84 -5.68 2.55 -15.54
C CYS A 84 -6.35 1.76 -16.68
N GLN A 85 -5.70 0.71 -17.20
CA GLN A 85 -6.28 -0.16 -18.23
C GLN A 85 -7.51 -0.93 -17.75
N LEU A 86 -7.52 -1.33 -16.47
CA LEU A 86 -8.67 -1.96 -15.83
C LEU A 86 -9.84 -0.96 -15.60
N GLY A 87 -9.57 0.34 -15.68
CA GLY A 87 -10.59 1.39 -15.48
C GLY A 87 -10.92 1.65 -14.01
N LEU A 88 -9.95 1.45 -13.10
CA LEU A 88 -10.17 1.73 -11.67
C LEU A 88 -10.32 3.24 -11.44
N GLY A 89 -11.33 3.62 -10.66
CA GLY A 89 -11.49 4.98 -10.16
C GLY A 89 -10.75 5.23 -8.85
N ALA A 90 -10.41 4.17 -8.11
CA ALA A 90 -9.68 4.26 -6.84
C ALA A 90 -8.68 3.12 -6.65
N TYR A 91 -7.64 3.40 -5.87
CA TYR A 91 -6.69 2.40 -5.41
C TYR A 91 -6.47 2.53 -3.90
N ARG A 92 -6.80 1.46 -3.17
CA ARG A 92 -6.52 1.35 -1.74
C ARG A 92 -5.17 0.67 -1.54
N PHE A 93 -4.21 1.37 -0.96
CA PHE A 93 -2.92 0.80 -0.56
C PHE A 93 -2.70 1.02 0.94
N SER A 94 -1.70 0.36 1.52
CA SER A 94 -1.21 0.71 2.85
C SER A 94 0.18 1.32 2.80
N ILE A 95 0.52 2.10 3.82
CA ILE A 95 1.82 2.74 3.97
C ILE A 95 2.62 1.93 4.98
N ALA A 96 3.83 1.53 4.61
CA ALA A 96 4.71 0.77 5.49
C ALA A 96 5.29 1.69 6.55
N TRP A 97 4.75 1.63 7.77
CA TRP A 97 5.34 2.26 8.94
C TRP A 97 6.87 2.02 9.05
N PRO A 98 7.42 0.80 8.88
CA PRO A 98 8.86 0.56 8.93
C PRO A 98 9.66 1.25 7.82
N ARG A 99 9.03 1.72 6.73
CA ARG A 99 9.70 2.59 5.74
C ARG A 99 9.73 4.03 6.20
N ILE A 100 8.71 4.51 6.91
CA ILE A 100 8.62 5.92 7.33
C ILE A 100 9.41 6.17 8.61
N LEU A 101 9.26 5.29 9.60
CA LEU A 101 9.97 5.31 10.87
C LEU A 101 10.57 3.91 11.10
N PRO A 102 11.83 3.67 10.69
CA PRO A 102 12.46 2.34 10.74
C PRO A 102 12.50 1.71 12.14
N GLN A 103 12.58 2.54 13.18
CA GLN A 103 12.55 2.12 14.58
C GLN A 103 11.16 2.28 15.23
N GLY A 104 10.15 2.60 14.42
CA GLY A 104 8.78 2.92 14.84
C GLY A 104 8.59 4.31 15.43
N ARG A 105 9.66 4.98 15.85
CA ARG A 105 9.70 6.38 16.31
C ARG A 105 10.99 7.05 15.85
N GLY A 106 11.07 8.36 16.07
CA GLY A 106 12.31 9.11 15.92
C GLY A 106 12.54 9.63 14.51
N PRO A 107 13.78 9.58 13.97
CA PRO A 107 14.08 10.18 12.68
C PRO A 107 13.24 9.60 11.55
N VAL A 108 12.60 10.48 10.79
CA VAL A 108 11.87 10.14 9.57
C VAL A 108 12.86 9.68 8.50
N ASN A 109 12.55 8.56 7.86
CA ASN A 109 13.24 8.13 6.66
C ASN A 109 12.58 8.77 5.42
N THR A 110 13.20 9.84 4.93
CA THR A 110 12.68 10.62 3.80
C THR A 110 12.50 9.79 2.52
N ALA A 111 13.42 8.84 2.24
CA ALA A 111 13.31 8.00 1.05
C ALA A 111 12.04 7.13 1.08
N GLY A 112 11.64 6.66 2.26
CA GLY A 112 10.38 5.95 2.48
C GLY A 112 9.16 6.84 2.21
N LEU A 113 9.16 8.09 2.67
CA LEU A 113 8.08 9.04 2.34
C LEU A 113 8.03 9.37 0.85
N ASP A 114 9.19 9.55 0.21
CA ASP A 114 9.27 9.92 -1.20
C ASP A 114 8.73 8.81 -2.12
N PHE A 115 8.81 7.54 -1.71
CA PHE A 115 8.14 6.45 -2.42
C PHE A 115 6.62 6.67 -2.49
N TYR A 116 5.97 6.89 -1.34
CA TYR A 116 4.52 7.10 -1.31
C TYR A 116 4.09 8.43 -1.92
N ASP A 117 4.91 9.48 -1.80
CA ASP A 117 4.70 10.76 -2.49
C ASP A 117 4.62 10.57 -4.01
N ARG A 118 5.59 9.86 -4.58
CA ARG A 118 5.60 9.52 -6.02
C ARG A 118 4.47 8.57 -6.41
N LEU A 119 4.09 7.62 -5.57
CA LEU A 119 2.96 6.72 -5.83
C LEU A 119 1.66 7.53 -5.92
N VAL A 120 1.41 8.42 -4.97
CA VAL A 120 0.23 9.30 -4.96
C VAL A 120 0.19 10.17 -6.21
N ASP A 121 1.31 10.83 -6.56
CA ASP A 121 1.38 11.65 -7.79
C ASP A 121 1.12 10.81 -9.05
N THR A 122 1.63 9.59 -9.09
CA THR A 122 1.45 8.67 -10.24
C THR A 122 -0.01 8.23 -10.38
N LEU A 123 -0.68 7.93 -9.27
CA LEU A 123 -2.11 7.58 -9.27
C LEU A 123 -2.98 8.75 -9.74
N LEU A 124 -2.73 9.95 -9.21
CA LEU A 124 -3.46 11.15 -9.58
C LEU A 124 -3.25 11.54 -11.04
N ALA A 125 -2.02 11.40 -11.56
CA ALA A 125 -1.73 11.60 -12.97
C ALA A 125 -2.52 10.66 -13.91
N LYS A 126 -3.00 9.53 -13.38
CA LYS A 126 -3.84 8.55 -14.10
C LYS A 126 -5.33 8.67 -13.77
N GLY A 127 -5.73 9.68 -12.99
CA GLY A 127 -7.12 9.87 -12.56
C GLY A 127 -7.62 8.82 -11.56
N ILE A 128 -6.72 8.13 -10.85
CA ILE A 128 -7.04 7.11 -9.86
C ILE A 128 -6.98 7.77 -8.47
N ALA A 129 -8.08 7.73 -7.72
CA ALA A 129 -8.15 8.29 -6.38
C ALA A 129 -7.35 7.44 -5.36
N PRO A 130 -6.36 8.01 -4.67
CA PRO A 130 -5.58 7.30 -3.67
C PRO A 130 -6.32 7.17 -2.33
N PHE A 131 -6.48 5.94 -1.83
CA PHE A 131 -7.00 5.62 -0.49
C PHE A 131 -5.89 4.99 0.35
N ALA A 132 -5.43 5.70 1.38
CA ALA A 132 -4.28 5.30 2.17
C ALA A 132 -4.70 4.63 3.48
N THR A 133 -4.22 3.41 3.70
CA THR A 133 -4.33 2.68 4.96
C THR A 133 -3.05 2.90 5.78
N LEU A 134 -3.16 3.47 6.98
CA LEU A 134 -2.02 3.79 7.82
C LEU A 134 -1.40 2.56 8.46
N TYR A 135 -2.21 1.60 8.92
CA TYR A 135 -1.70 0.36 9.51
C TYR A 135 -2.31 -0.88 8.83
N HIS A 136 -1.44 -1.71 8.26
CA HIS A 136 -1.81 -3.02 7.72
C HIS A 136 -0.85 -4.11 8.19
N TRP A 137 -0.75 -4.22 9.52
CA TRP A 137 -0.06 -5.28 10.29
C TRP A 137 1.47 -5.23 10.34
N ASP A 138 2.13 -4.43 9.52
CA ASP A 138 3.59 -4.33 9.44
C ASP A 138 4.19 -3.40 10.52
N LEU A 139 3.89 -3.67 11.79
CA LEU A 139 4.46 -2.94 12.92
C LEU A 139 6.00 -3.01 12.90
N PRO A 140 6.75 -1.91 13.05
CA PRO A 140 8.20 -1.93 13.21
C PRO A 140 8.62 -2.87 14.36
N ALA A 141 9.57 -3.77 14.09
CA ALA A 141 9.93 -4.84 15.02
C ALA A 141 10.43 -4.30 16.37
N THR A 142 11.13 -3.15 16.36
CA THR A 142 11.58 -2.44 17.57
C THR A 142 10.43 -2.16 18.54
N LEU A 143 9.27 -1.75 18.03
CA LEU A 143 8.08 -1.53 18.87
C LEU A 143 7.55 -2.84 19.45
N GLN A 144 7.60 -3.93 18.70
CA GLN A 144 7.20 -5.25 19.18
C GLN A 144 8.12 -5.74 20.30
N HIS A 145 9.42 -5.50 20.21
CA HIS A 145 10.38 -5.84 21.27
C HIS A 145 10.14 -5.03 22.55
N GLU A 146 9.57 -3.83 22.42
CA GLU A 146 9.10 -3.00 23.55
C GLU A 146 7.70 -3.41 24.07
N GLY A 147 7.09 -4.47 23.55
CA GLY A 147 5.78 -4.98 23.96
C GLY A 147 4.66 -4.74 22.95
N GLY A 148 4.92 -4.11 21.80
CA GLY A 148 3.99 -3.98 20.68
C GLY A 148 2.65 -3.38 21.07
N TRP A 149 1.57 -3.89 20.49
CA TRP A 149 0.22 -3.35 20.73
C TRP A 149 -0.30 -3.49 22.16
N VAL A 150 0.27 -4.37 23.00
CA VAL A 150 -0.11 -4.44 24.42
C VAL A 150 0.58 -3.36 25.27
N ASN A 151 1.61 -2.69 24.72
CA ASN A 151 2.22 -1.53 25.32
C ASN A 151 1.51 -0.24 24.87
N ARG A 152 0.98 0.54 25.82
CA ARG A 152 0.30 1.83 25.54
C ARG A 152 1.19 2.82 24.78
N ALA A 153 2.52 2.74 24.93
CA ALA A 153 3.46 3.59 24.21
C ALA A 153 3.34 3.46 22.67
N THR A 154 2.85 2.31 22.17
CA THR A 154 2.65 2.06 20.73
C THR A 154 1.54 2.93 20.14
N VAL A 155 0.51 3.28 20.93
CA VAL A 155 -0.54 4.20 20.49
C VAL A 155 0.01 5.59 20.20
N TYR A 156 0.92 6.10 21.05
CA TYR A 156 1.56 7.38 20.81
C TYR A 156 2.53 7.35 19.62
N ALA A 157 3.24 6.23 19.44
CA ALA A 157 4.08 6.01 18.25
C ALA A 157 3.25 6.06 16.96
N PHE A 158 2.08 5.41 16.98
CA PHE A 158 1.17 5.40 15.84
C PHE A 158 0.63 6.79 15.53
N ALA A 159 0.30 7.58 16.57
CA ALA A 159 -0.14 8.96 16.38
C ALA A 159 0.94 9.84 15.75
N GLU A 160 2.20 9.73 16.20
CA GLU A 160 3.35 10.44 15.61
C GLU A 160 3.53 10.05 14.13
N TYR A 161 3.52 8.75 13.84
CA TYR A 161 3.58 8.22 12.48
C TYR A 161 2.44 8.76 11.60
N ALA A 162 1.20 8.71 12.08
CA ALA A 162 0.03 9.19 11.36
C ALA A 162 0.11 10.69 11.07
N GLU A 163 0.61 11.48 12.02
CA GLU A 163 0.84 12.92 11.83
C GLU A 163 1.88 13.18 10.73
N ILE A 164 3.00 12.47 10.73
CA ILE A 164 4.06 12.62 9.72
C ILE A 164 3.51 12.30 8.32
N VAL A 165 2.82 11.17 8.18
CA VAL A 165 2.28 10.72 6.89
C VAL A 165 1.18 11.65 6.39
N SER A 166 0.24 12.04 7.25
CA SER A 166 -0.86 12.94 6.88
C SER A 166 -0.36 14.34 6.50
N ARG A 167 0.70 14.85 7.14
CA ARG A 167 1.34 16.11 6.71
C ARG A 167 1.97 16.04 5.33
N ARG A 168 2.50 14.89 4.93
CA ARG A 168 3.18 14.72 3.64
C ARG A 168 2.21 14.51 2.48
N LEU A 169 1.11 13.78 2.71
CA LEU A 169 0.22 13.28 1.66
C LEU A 169 -1.23 13.79 1.76
N GLY A 170 -1.60 14.44 2.87
CA GLY A 170 -2.98 14.81 3.20
C GLY A 170 -3.59 15.87 2.28
N ASP A 171 -2.78 16.55 1.47
CA ASP A 171 -3.23 17.46 0.43
C ASP A 171 -3.80 16.74 -0.80
N ARG A 172 -3.49 15.45 -0.97
CA ARG A 172 -3.74 14.67 -2.20
C ARG A 172 -4.46 13.34 -1.98
N VAL A 173 -4.38 12.74 -0.78
CA VAL A 173 -5.08 11.50 -0.45
C VAL A 173 -6.59 11.71 -0.35
N ALA A 174 -7.38 10.92 -1.09
CA ALA A 174 -8.83 11.05 -1.18
C ALA A 174 -9.56 10.46 0.04
N GLY A 175 -8.96 9.46 0.70
CA GLY A 175 -9.54 8.83 1.88
C GLY A 175 -8.49 8.12 2.73
N TRP A 176 -8.70 8.15 4.05
CA TRP A 176 -7.81 7.56 5.04
C TRP A 176 -8.49 6.39 5.77
N ILE A 177 -7.71 5.35 6.04
CA ILE A 177 -8.11 4.18 6.85
C ILE A 177 -7.04 4.01 7.93
N THR A 178 -7.41 4.09 9.20
CA THR A 178 -6.46 4.06 10.33
C THR A 178 -6.22 2.66 10.86
#